data_AF-A0A1G4E5P8-F1
#
_entry.id   AF-A0A1G4E5P8-F1
#
_cell.length_a   1.000
_cell.length_b   1.000
_cell.length_c   1.000
_cell.angle_alpha   90.00
_cell.angle_beta   90.00
_cell.angle_gamma   90.00
#
_symmetry.space_group_name_H-M   'P 1'
#
loop_
_entity.id
_entity.type
_entity.pdbx_description
1 polymer ?
#
loop_
_entity_poly.entity_id
_entity_poly.type
_entity_poly.pdbx_seq_one_letter_code
_entity_poly.pdbx_strand_id
1 'polypeptide(L)'
;MEDNIYKFSNVFLKIKSIFDDEFNEPDDKYNDKCDNFSTINGIKKEAFNAHCKKCMKYVRYLEDEYKESIETAQASLYLYYWLLDKELYNEDYTEISLDIYENLLDEYDECEVSNIHQTYKDYIKDELNNNLKNLYHLYYKFDKFKNRKNCENNNCKCAEQCADLYNTYVREHCGIPYDNIFCNELQNFANIYNDYIDKNTHNCDKIYSIRIMVMSSIEK
;
A
#
# COMPACT_ATOMS: atom_id res chain seq x y z
N MET A 1 0.06 -18.15 14.82
CA MET A 1 -0.41 -17.86 13.45
C MET A 1 0.82 -17.34 12.74
N GLU A 2 1.27 -17.98 11.67
CA GLU A 2 2.56 -17.64 11.05
C GLU A 2 2.49 -16.24 10.41
N ASP A 3 3.44 -15.37 10.77
CA ASP A 3 3.55 -14.01 10.26
C ASP A 3 3.91 -14.07 8.77
N ASN A 4 3.16 -13.35 7.94
CA ASN A 4 3.33 -13.42 6.49
C ASN A 4 3.01 -12.07 5.84
N ILE A 5 3.84 -11.64 4.88
CA ILE A 5 3.78 -10.32 4.25
C ILE A 5 2.46 -10.06 3.51
N TYR A 6 1.75 -11.12 3.13
CA TYR A 6 0.41 -11.03 2.53
C TYR A 6 -0.69 -10.71 3.54
N LYS A 7 -0.52 -10.88 4.85
CA LYS A 7 -1.59 -10.64 5.85
C LYS A 7 -1.74 -9.16 6.21
N PHE A 8 -1.99 -8.33 5.21
CA PHE A 8 -1.92 -6.87 5.34
C PHE A 8 -3.18 -6.22 5.95
N SER A 9 -4.35 -6.85 5.85
CA SER A 9 -5.66 -6.37 6.33
C SER A 9 -5.61 -5.77 7.74
N ASN A 10 -5.02 -6.49 8.68
CA ASN A 10 -4.92 -6.05 10.07
C ASN A 10 -4.02 -4.84 10.26
N VAL A 11 -2.96 -4.74 9.47
CA VAL A 11 -2.04 -3.59 9.48
C VAL A 11 -2.68 -2.42 8.77
N PHE A 12 -3.31 -2.62 7.62
CA PHE A 12 -4.02 -1.60 6.86
C PHE A 12 -5.06 -0.84 7.71
N LEU A 13 -5.78 -1.53 8.59
CA LEU A 13 -6.76 -0.89 9.49
C LEU A 13 -6.12 -0.05 10.61
N LYS A 14 -4.85 -0.31 10.95
CA LYS A 14 -4.12 0.34 12.05
C LYS A 14 -3.17 1.43 11.58
N ILE A 15 -2.57 1.25 10.41
CA ILE A 15 -1.63 2.22 9.88
C ILE A 15 -2.35 3.53 9.66
N LYS A 16 -1.66 4.62 9.99
CA LYS A 16 -2.12 5.93 9.58
C LYS A 16 -2.02 6.01 8.07
N SER A 17 -3.04 6.57 7.44
CA SER A 17 -2.92 6.83 6.02
C SER A 17 -1.71 7.75 5.84
N ILE A 18 -0.85 7.43 4.89
CA ILE A 18 0.22 8.32 4.40
C ILE A 18 -0.30 9.66 3.88
N PHE A 19 -1.62 9.84 3.81
CA PHE A 19 -2.29 11.09 3.51
C PHE A 19 -2.73 11.90 4.72
N ASP A 20 -2.46 11.42 5.94
CA ASP A 20 -2.71 12.16 7.18
C ASP A 20 -1.93 13.49 7.16
N ASP A 21 -2.53 14.51 7.79
CA ASP A 21 -2.01 15.86 7.89
C ASP A 21 -0.80 15.95 8.84
N GLU A 22 -0.70 15.03 9.80
CA GLU A 22 0.44 14.99 10.74
C GLU A 22 1.79 14.78 10.05
N PHE A 23 1.82 14.17 8.87
CA PHE A 23 3.04 13.98 8.10
C PHE A 23 3.33 15.14 7.13
N ASN A 24 2.42 16.12 7.01
CA ASN A 24 2.59 17.30 6.14
C ASN A 24 3.35 18.46 6.82
N GLU A 25 3.65 18.37 8.12
CA GLU A 25 4.34 19.45 8.83
C GLU A 25 5.71 19.75 8.19
N PRO A 26 6.18 21.01 8.19
CA PRO A 26 7.52 21.32 7.73
C PRO A 26 8.55 20.68 8.66
N ASP A 27 9.47 19.91 8.10
CA ASP A 27 10.65 19.38 8.80
C ASP A 27 11.85 19.49 7.86
N ASP A 28 12.79 20.34 8.25
CA ASP A 28 13.97 20.61 7.44
C ASP A 28 15.02 19.49 7.55
N LYS A 29 14.84 18.53 8.46
CA LYS A 29 15.77 17.40 8.68
C LYS A 29 16.07 16.63 7.40
N TYR A 30 15.06 16.44 6.55
CA TYR A 30 15.17 15.60 5.35
C TYR A 30 15.43 16.41 4.06
N ASN A 31 15.66 17.73 4.15
CA ASN A 31 15.82 18.58 2.96
C ASN A 31 16.92 18.09 2.02
N ASP A 32 18.13 17.94 2.58
CA ASP A 32 19.32 17.53 1.80
C ASP A 32 19.15 16.12 1.23
N LYS A 33 18.54 15.21 2.00
CA LYS A 33 18.26 13.82 1.60
C LYS A 33 17.26 13.73 0.45
N CYS A 34 16.19 14.50 0.53
CA CYS A 34 15.21 14.58 -0.54
C CYS A 34 15.78 15.24 -1.80
N ASP A 35 16.68 16.21 -1.66
CA ASP A 35 17.39 16.82 -2.79
C ASP A 35 18.36 15.83 -3.47
N ASN A 36 19.09 15.04 -2.69
CA ASN A 36 19.98 13.99 -3.19
C ASN A 36 19.18 12.90 -3.90
N PHE A 37 18.14 12.36 -3.25
CA PHE A 37 17.25 11.36 -3.84
C PHE A 37 16.69 11.82 -5.19
N SER A 38 16.19 13.05 -5.26
CA SER A 38 15.66 13.63 -6.50
C SER A 38 16.71 13.64 -7.61
N THR A 39 17.95 13.98 -7.25
CA THR A 39 19.07 14.09 -8.18
C THR A 39 19.49 12.72 -8.70
N ILE A 40 19.62 11.73 -7.82
CA ILE A 40 19.99 10.35 -8.16
C ILE A 40 18.94 9.71 -9.08
N ASN A 41 17.66 9.96 -8.81
CA ASN A 41 16.55 9.34 -9.53
C ASN A 41 15.98 10.20 -10.69
N GLY A 42 16.56 11.38 -10.96
CA GLY A 42 16.13 12.26 -12.05
C GLY A 42 14.71 12.83 -11.93
N ILE A 43 14.21 13.02 -10.71
CA ILE A 43 12.83 13.47 -10.43
C ILE A 43 12.73 15.00 -10.41
N LYS A 44 11.64 15.57 -10.96
CA LYS A 44 11.41 17.02 -11.00
C LYS A 44 11.05 17.56 -9.61
N LYS A 45 11.80 18.57 -9.15
CA LYS A 45 11.83 19.03 -7.75
C LYS A 45 10.57 19.71 -7.20
N GLU A 46 9.75 20.39 -8.02
CA GLU A 46 8.79 21.37 -7.50
C GLU A 46 7.69 20.80 -6.59
N ALA A 47 7.26 19.54 -6.79
CA ALA A 47 6.30 18.85 -5.90
C ALA A 47 6.95 17.72 -5.07
N PHE A 48 8.07 17.18 -5.55
CA PHE A 48 8.69 15.98 -4.99
C PHE A 48 9.20 16.17 -3.56
N ASN A 49 9.83 17.32 -3.25
CA ASN A 49 10.50 17.49 -1.96
C ASN A 49 9.51 17.38 -0.77
N ALA A 50 8.30 17.95 -0.91
CA ALA A 50 7.27 17.80 0.12
C ALA A 50 6.83 16.33 0.30
N HIS A 51 6.64 15.60 -0.80
CA HIS A 51 6.27 14.19 -0.76
C HIS A 51 7.38 13.30 -0.21
N CYS A 52 8.64 13.56 -0.53
CA CYS A 52 9.77 12.85 0.03
C CYS A 52 9.89 13.07 1.55
N LYS A 53 9.81 14.31 2.04
CA LYS A 53 9.81 14.57 3.50
C LYS A 53 8.68 13.84 4.20
N LYS A 54 7.51 13.79 3.55
CA LYS A 54 6.35 13.04 4.05
C LYS A 54 6.66 11.55 4.16
N CYS A 55 7.29 10.95 3.15
CA CYS A 55 7.78 9.56 3.22
C CYS A 55 8.70 9.35 4.41
N MET A 56 9.74 10.18 4.55
CA MET A 56 10.75 9.99 5.61
C MET A 56 10.14 10.05 7.02
N LYS A 57 9.20 10.98 7.24
CA LYS A 57 8.44 11.06 8.49
C LYS A 57 7.60 9.82 8.76
N TYR A 58 6.97 9.30 7.70
CA TYR A 58 6.18 8.09 7.80
C TYR A 58 7.07 6.87 8.13
N VAL A 59 8.23 6.73 7.48
CA VAL A 59 9.20 5.67 7.80
C VAL A 59 9.62 5.75 9.27
N ARG A 60 9.95 6.95 9.78
CA ARG A 60 10.27 7.15 11.20
C ARG A 60 9.13 6.72 12.12
N TYR A 61 7.90 7.11 11.80
CA TYR A 61 6.72 6.66 12.55
C TYR A 61 6.59 5.12 12.56
N LEU A 62 6.85 4.45 11.43
CA LEU A 62 6.78 2.99 11.37
C LEU A 62 7.83 2.33 12.28
N GLU A 63 9.06 2.85 12.28
CA GLU A 63 10.12 2.34 13.15
C GLU A 63 9.83 2.58 14.63
N ASP A 64 9.24 3.72 14.98
CA ASP A 64 8.85 4.04 16.36
C ASP A 64 7.72 3.14 16.86
N GLU A 65 6.66 2.96 16.07
CA GLU A 65 5.45 2.22 16.47
C GLU A 65 5.60 0.70 16.34
N TYR A 66 6.18 0.23 15.25
CA TYR A 66 6.19 -1.18 14.87
C TYR A 66 7.61 -1.79 14.87
N LYS A 67 8.66 -0.98 14.97
CA LYS A 67 10.07 -1.42 15.07
C LYS A 67 10.50 -2.29 13.88
N GLU A 68 11.50 -3.14 14.07
CA GLU A 68 11.87 -4.15 13.09
C GLU A 68 10.88 -5.31 13.14
N SER A 69 9.78 -5.20 12.39
CA SER A 69 8.70 -6.17 12.36
C SER A 69 8.14 -6.35 10.96
N ILE A 70 7.37 -7.42 10.77
CA ILE A 70 6.63 -7.62 9.54
C ILE A 70 5.62 -6.50 9.29
N GLU A 71 5.01 -5.93 10.33
CA GLU A 71 4.08 -4.82 10.19
C GLU A 71 4.76 -3.56 9.63
N THR A 72 6.00 -3.29 10.05
CA THR A 72 6.83 -2.24 9.44
C THR A 72 7.07 -2.51 7.96
N ALA A 73 7.44 -3.73 7.61
CA ALA A 73 7.66 -4.12 6.21
C ALA A 73 6.38 -3.94 5.36
N GLN A 74 5.25 -4.41 5.88
CA GLN A 74 3.95 -4.27 5.21
C GLN A 74 3.61 -2.78 5.01
N ALA A 75 3.67 -1.97 6.06
CA ALA A 75 3.36 -0.55 5.99
C ALA A 75 4.35 0.23 5.11
N SER A 76 5.61 -0.18 5.05
CA SER A 76 6.64 0.43 4.22
C SER A 76 6.44 0.09 2.73
N LEU A 77 6.04 -1.15 2.42
CA LEU A 77 5.65 -1.53 1.06
C LEU A 77 4.41 -0.74 0.60
N TYR A 78 3.47 -0.47 1.50
CA TYR A 78 2.33 0.40 1.20
C TYR A 78 2.76 1.83 0.84
N LEU A 79 3.73 2.41 1.57
CA LEU A 79 4.33 3.71 1.23
C LEU A 79 4.93 3.70 -0.18
N TYR A 80 5.55 2.59 -0.58
CA TYR A 80 6.14 2.49 -1.90
C TYR A 80 5.13 2.65 -3.05
N TYR A 81 3.97 2.01 -2.94
CA TYR A 81 2.89 2.13 -3.93
C TYR A 81 2.40 3.57 -4.11
N TRP A 82 2.38 4.33 -3.03
CA TRP A 82 2.04 5.73 -3.08
C TRP A 82 3.05 6.59 -3.80
N LEU A 83 4.34 6.36 -3.54
CA LEU A 83 5.42 7.08 -4.21
C LEU A 83 5.35 6.87 -5.73
N LEU A 84 5.04 5.64 -6.15
CA LEU A 84 4.86 5.29 -7.56
C LEU A 84 3.70 6.04 -8.22
N ASP A 85 2.53 6.08 -7.57
CA ASP A 85 1.34 6.78 -8.07
C ASP A 85 1.53 8.30 -8.10
N LYS A 86 2.31 8.87 -7.18
CA LYS A 86 2.46 10.32 -7.03
C LYS A 86 3.57 10.93 -7.85
N GLU A 87 4.73 10.30 -7.87
CA GLU A 87 5.95 10.92 -8.39
C GLU A 87 6.45 10.22 -9.65
N LEU A 88 6.15 8.93 -9.80
CA LEU A 88 6.70 8.12 -10.87
C LEU A 88 5.68 7.85 -12.00
N TYR A 89 4.43 8.31 -11.83
CA TYR A 89 3.33 8.27 -12.82
C TYR A 89 3.21 6.92 -13.55
N ASN A 90 3.54 5.83 -12.87
CA ASN A 90 3.50 4.51 -13.49
C ASN A 90 2.10 3.92 -13.25
N GLU A 91 1.26 3.92 -14.29
CA GLU A 91 -0.04 3.25 -14.26
C GLU A 91 0.11 1.72 -14.30
N ASP A 92 1.28 1.22 -14.74
CA ASP A 92 1.61 -0.20 -14.75
C ASP A 92 2.55 -0.57 -13.59
N TYR A 93 1.93 -1.00 -12.50
CA TYR A 93 2.61 -1.44 -11.28
C TYR A 93 3.30 -2.81 -11.42
N THR A 94 3.35 -3.42 -12.61
CA THR A 94 4.01 -4.73 -12.78
C THR A 94 5.49 -4.60 -13.15
N GLU A 95 5.89 -3.55 -13.85
CA GLU A 95 7.28 -3.26 -14.28
C GLU A 95 8.12 -2.51 -13.24
N ILE A 96 7.57 -2.33 -12.04
CA ILE A 96 8.21 -1.60 -10.94
C ILE A 96 9.59 -2.20 -10.59
N SER A 97 10.65 -1.39 -10.72
CA SER A 97 11.97 -1.65 -10.14
C SER A 97 12.01 -1.18 -8.68
N LEU A 98 12.53 -2.02 -7.77
CA LEU A 98 12.71 -1.65 -6.36
C LEU A 98 13.83 -0.63 -6.13
N ASP A 99 14.65 -0.33 -7.15
CA ASP A 99 15.81 0.55 -7.01
C ASP A 99 15.43 1.93 -6.45
N ILE A 100 14.29 2.49 -6.88
CA ILE A 100 13.83 3.80 -6.40
C ILE A 100 13.41 3.72 -4.92
N TYR A 101 12.85 2.59 -4.49
CA TYR A 101 12.51 2.38 -3.09
C TYR A 101 13.76 2.19 -2.23
N GLU A 102 14.70 1.36 -2.68
CA GLU A 102 15.99 1.15 -2.00
C GLU A 102 16.76 2.46 -1.84
N ASN A 103 16.82 3.29 -2.89
CA ASN A 103 17.43 4.62 -2.83
C ASN A 103 16.77 5.54 -1.78
N LEU A 104 15.46 5.39 -1.54
CA LEU A 104 14.75 6.20 -0.55
C LEU A 104 15.17 5.77 0.86
N LEU A 105 15.26 4.46 1.08
CA LEU A 105 15.70 3.90 2.35
C LEU A 105 17.18 4.21 2.62
N ASP A 106 18.03 4.24 1.59
CA ASP A 106 19.44 4.65 1.71
C ASP A 106 19.56 6.09 2.22
N GLU A 107 18.85 7.02 1.59
CA GLU A 107 18.87 8.44 1.99
C GLU A 107 18.29 8.66 3.40
N TYR A 108 17.33 7.83 3.81
CA TYR A 108 16.78 7.83 5.15
C TYR A 108 17.82 7.37 6.19
N ASP A 109 18.47 6.23 5.98
CA ASP A 109 19.48 5.65 6.88
C ASP A 109 20.70 6.55 7.08
N GLU A 110 21.02 7.41 6.11
CA GLU A 110 22.11 8.38 6.27
C GLU A 110 21.80 9.50 7.29
N CYS A 111 20.54 9.69 7.70
CA CYS A 111 20.12 10.74 8.64
C CYS A 111 19.39 10.24 9.90
N GLU A 112 19.13 8.94 9.98
CA GLU A 112 18.42 8.28 11.10
C GLU A 112 19.17 7.04 11.56
N VAL A 113 19.07 6.72 12.85
CA VAL A 113 19.51 5.42 13.35
C VAL A 113 18.38 4.44 13.07
N SER A 114 18.48 3.76 11.94
CA SER A 114 17.38 3.02 11.31
C SER A 114 17.73 1.55 11.07
N ASN A 115 16.71 0.70 11.13
CA ASN A 115 16.75 -0.71 10.77
C ASN A 115 15.82 -1.01 9.57
N ILE A 116 15.31 0.01 8.88
CA ILE A 116 14.35 -0.16 7.78
C ILE A 116 14.91 -1.00 6.63
N HIS A 117 16.21 -0.88 6.36
CA HIS A 117 16.88 -1.69 5.35
C HIS A 117 16.96 -3.17 5.71
N GLN A 118 17.20 -3.46 6.98
CA GLN A 118 17.19 -4.83 7.48
C GLN A 118 15.77 -5.42 7.38
N THR A 119 14.77 -4.64 7.82
CA THR A 119 13.35 -4.98 7.66
C THR A 119 12.97 -5.27 6.20
N TYR A 120 13.40 -4.42 5.26
CA TYR A 120 13.15 -4.62 3.84
C TYR A 120 13.80 -5.91 3.30
N LYS A 121 15.04 -6.20 3.68
CA LYS A 121 15.74 -7.44 3.27
C LYS A 121 15.07 -8.68 3.82
N ASP A 122 14.65 -8.66 5.08
CA ASP A 122 14.12 -9.83 5.77
C ASP A 122 12.69 -10.19 5.34
N TYR A 123 11.88 -9.21 4.96
CA TYR A 123 10.44 -9.42 4.74
C TYR A 123 9.93 -9.09 3.34
N ILE A 124 10.65 -8.29 2.54
CA ILE A 124 10.13 -7.77 1.26
C ILE A 124 10.95 -8.28 0.08
N LYS A 125 12.28 -8.17 0.14
CA LYS A 125 13.17 -8.34 -1.02
C LYS A 125 12.92 -9.64 -1.80
N ASP A 126 12.85 -10.76 -1.09
CA ASP A 126 12.69 -12.08 -1.70
C ASP A 126 11.21 -12.49 -1.88
N GLU A 127 10.28 -11.77 -1.23
CA GLU A 127 8.85 -12.06 -1.26
C GLU A 127 8.09 -11.24 -2.32
N LEU A 128 8.69 -10.16 -2.85
CA LEU A 128 8.03 -9.27 -3.79
C LEU A 128 7.83 -9.92 -5.17
N ASN A 129 6.67 -10.54 -5.33
CA ASN A 129 6.17 -11.09 -6.59
C ASN A 129 4.90 -10.35 -7.07
N ASN A 130 4.39 -10.72 -8.24
CA ASN A 130 3.21 -10.06 -8.83
C ASN A 130 1.95 -10.15 -7.96
N ASN A 131 1.75 -11.23 -7.19
CA ASN A 131 0.58 -11.35 -6.32
C ASN A 131 0.68 -10.37 -5.14
N LEU A 132 1.86 -10.29 -4.50
CA LEU A 132 2.09 -9.32 -3.44
C LEU A 132 1.91 -7.90 -3.99
N LYS A 133 2.44 -7.63 -5.19
CA LYS A 133 2.29 -6.34 -5.85
C LYS A 133 0.82 -5.97 -6.09
N ASN A 134 0.04 -6.90 -6.63
CA ASN A 134 -1.39 -6.74 -6.88
C ASN A 134 -2.16 -6.49 -5.59
N LEU A 135 -1.82 -7.20 -4.51
CA LEU A 135 -2.47 -7.03 -3.22
C LEU A 135 -2.30 -5.60 -2.68
N TYR A 136 -1.08 -5.10 -2.61
CA TYR A 136 -0.80 -3.77 -2.05
C TYR A 136 -1.35 -2.66 -2.94
N HIS A 137 -1.32 -2.84 -4.26
CA HIS A 137 -1.97 -1.94 -5.20
C HIS A 137 -3.50 -1.86 -4.94
N LEU A 138 -4.16 -2.99 -4.68
CA LEU A 138 -5.60 -3.01 -4.37
C LEU A 138 -5.91 -2.23 -3.07
N TYR A 139 -5.15 -2.46 -2.01
CA TYR A 139 -5.29 -1.71 -0.76
C TYR A 139 -5.02 -0.21 -0.93
N TYR A 140 -4.04 0.16 -1.75
CA TYR A 140 -3.75 1.56 -2.08
C TYR A 140 -4.91 2.23 -2.83
N LYS A 141 -5.48 1.57 -3.84
CA LYS A 141 -6.67 2.08 -4.55
C LYS A 141 -7.86 2.24 -3.60
N PHE A 142 -8.04 1.30 -2.68
CA PHE A 142 -9.07 1.38 -1.65
C PHE A 142 -8.88 2.57 -0.71
N ASP A 143 -7.66 2.84 -0.24
CA ASP A 143 -7.40 4.01 0.61
C ASP A 143 -7.64 5.34 -0.13
N LYS A 144 -7.27 5.43 -1.42
CA LYS A 144 -7.61 6.59 -2.26
C LYS A 144 -9.12 6.81 -2.34
N PHE A 145 -9.87 5.74 -2.55
CA PHE A 145 -11.33 5.77 -2.54
C PHE A 145 -11.89 6.25 -1.18
N LYS A 146 -11.42 5.68 -0.07
CA LYS A 146 -11.84 6.09 1.29
C LYS A 146 -11.64 7.59 1.52
N ASN A 147 -10.53 8.12 1.04
CA ASN A 147 -10.16 9.53 1.18
C ASN A 147 -10.66 10.42 0.01
N ARG A 148 -11.53 9.90 -0.87
CA ARG A 148 -12.11 10.60 -2.04
C ARG A 148 -11.09 11.24 -2.99
N LYS A 149 -9.87 10.69 -3.05
CA LYS A 149 -8.80 11.24 -3.90
C LYS A 149 -8.92 10.74 -5.32
N ASN A 150 -8.89 11.66 -6.28
CA ASN A 150 -9.01 11.40 -7.73
C ASN A 150 -10.33 10.74 -8.16
N CYS A 151 -11.39 10.84 -7.36
CA CYS A 151 -12.68 10.21 -7.65
C CYS A 151 -13.60 11.07 -8.51
N GLU A 152 -13.09 11.78 -9.52
CA GLU A 152 -13.81 12.58 -10.54
C GLU A 152 -15.25 13.01 -10.18
N ASN A 153 -15.43 13.68 -9.03
CA ASN A 153 -16.74 14.05 -8.45
C ASN A 153 -17.76 12.91 -8.23
N ASN A 154 -17.43 11.66 -8.54
CA ASN A 154 -18.26 10.47 -8.39
C ASN A 154 -17.55 9.40 -7.57
N ASN A 155 -17.83 9.40 -6.26
CA ASN A 155 -17.30 8.41 -5.32
C ASN A 155 -17.68 6.96 -5.69
N CYS A 156 -18.83 6.76 -6.34
CA CYS A 156 -19.30 5.43 -6.74
C CYS A 156 -18.49 4.84 -7.88
N LYS A 157 -17.97 5.68 -8.79
CA LYS A 157 -17.05 5.24 -9.84
C LYS A 157 -15.71 4.75 -9.26
N CYS A 158 -15.21 5.39 -8.20
CA CYS A 158 -14.03 4.89 -7.48
C CYS A 158 -14.30 3.55 -6.77
N ALA A 159 -15.48 3.40 -6.17
CA ALA A 159 -15.91 2.13 -5.57
C ALA A 159 -15.95 1.02 -6.64
N GLU A 160 -16.58 1.29 -7.78
CA GLU A 160 -16.65 0.38 -8.93
C GLU A 160 -15.26 -0.05 -9.41
N GLN A 161 -14.35 0.90 -9.65
CA GLN A 161 -12.99 0.61 -10.09
C GLN A 161 -12.21 -0.26 -9.09
N CYS A 162 -12.43 -0.04 -7.79
CA CYS A 162 -11.80 -0.84 -6.74
C CYS A 162 -12.36 -2.27 -6.72
N ALA A 163 -13.69 -2.43 -6.86
CA ALA A 163 -14.35 -3.73 -6.96
C ALA A 163 -13.97 -4.51 -8.23
N ASP A 164 -13.85 -3.83 -9.38
CA ASP A 164 -13.42 -4.44 -10.63
C ASP A 164 -11.98 -4.93 -10.58
N LEU A 165 -11.10 -4.15 -9.93
CA LEU A 165 -9.71 -4.55 -9.70
C LEU A 165 -9.64 -5.80 -8.83
N TYR A 166 -10.40 -5.84 -7.73
CA TYR A 166 -10.54 -7.02 -6.89
C TYR A 166 -11.00 -8.25 -7.70
N ASN A 167 -12.08 -8.11 -8.47
CA ASN A 167 -12.66 -9.20 -9.25
C ASN A 167 -11.68 -9.74 -10.29
N THR A 168 -10.86 -8.86 -10.87
CA THR A 168 -9.80 -9.22 -11.82
C THR A 168 -8.74 -10.08 -11.13
N TYR A 169 -8.21 -9.63 -10.00
CA TYR A 169 -7.19 -10.38 -9.25
C TYR A 169 -7.69 -11.72 -8.72
N VAL A 170 -8.94 -11.77 -8.26
CA VAL A 170 -9.59 -13.05 -7.92
C VAL A 170 -9.63 -13.99 -9.12
N ARG A 171 -10.15 -13.52 -10.27
CA ARG A 171 -10.31 -14.36 -11.46
C ARG A 171 -8.98 -14.90 -12.00
N GLU A 172 -7.92 -14.09 -11.93
CA GLU A 172 -6.62 -14.43 -12.51
C GLU A 172 -5.78 -15.33 -11.61
N HIS A 173 -5.88 -15.20 -10.29
CA HIS A 173 -4.95 -15.83 -9.35
C HIS A 173 -5.60 -16.81 -8.38
N CYS A 174 -6.92 -16.75 -8.24
CA CYS A 174 -7.65 -17.57 -7.29
C CYS A 174 -8.50 -18.57 -8.07
N GLY A 175 -8.00 -19.81 -8.14
CA GLY A 175 -8.67 -20.98 -8.71
C GLY A 175 -8.77 -22.11 -7.69
N ILE A 176 -9.32 -23.27 -8.06
CA ILE A 176 -9.41 -24.42 -7.14
C ILE A 176 -8.09 -25.20 -7.15
N PRO A 177 -7.45 -25.47 -5.99
CA PRO A 177 -7.88 -25.13 -4.64
C PRO A 177 -7.38 -23.74 -4.22
N TYR A 178 -8.31 -22.91 -3.71
CA TYR A 178 -8.14 -21.50 -3.34
C TYR A 178 -7.23 -21.28 -2.10
N ASP A 179 -6.51 -22.30 -1.65
CA ASP A 179 -5.69 -22.30 -0.43
C ASP A 179 -4.29 -21.74 -0.69
N ASN A 180 -4.21 -20.52 -1.24
CA ASN A 180 -2.98 -19.73 -1.15
C ASN A 180 -3.23 -18.48 -0.29
N ILE A 181 -2.18 -18.04 0.40
CA ILE A 181 -2.26 -16.96 1.39
C ILE A 181 -2.77 -15.66 0.75
N PHE A 182 -2.43 -15.41 -0.52
CA PHE A 182 -2.91 -14.28 -1.29
C PHE A 182 -4.44 -14.27 -1.45
N CYS A 183 -5.04 -15.39 -1.85
CA CYS A 183 -6.49 -15.48 -2.04
C CYS A 183 -7.27 -15.36 -0.72
N ASN A 184 -6.70 -15.89 0.38
CA ASN A 184 -7.24 -15.69 1.72
C ASN A 184 -7.22 -14.21 2.11
N GLU A 185 -6.14 -13.51 1.77
CA GLU A 185 -6.08 -12.07 2.03
C GLU A 185 -7.06 -11.27 1.16
N LEU A 186 -7.26 -11.64 -0.11
CA LEU A 186 -8.30 -11.02 -0.93
C LEU A 186 -9.69 -11.17 -0.27
N GLN A 187 -10.01 -12.31 0.35
CA GLN A 187 -11.26 -12.42 1.12
C GLN A 187 -11.30 -11.45 2.32
N ASN A 188 -10.19 -11.28 3.04
CA ASN A 188 -10.12 -10.28 4.12
C ASN A 188 -10.35 -8.86 3.60
N PHE A 189 -9.74 -8.52 2.46
CA PHE A 189 -9.96 -7.25 1.79
C PHE A 189 -11.45 -7.04 1.45
N ALA A 190 -12.11 -8.05 0.88
CA ALA A 190 -13.53 -7.97 0.52
C ALA A 190 -14.41 -7.65 1.73
N ASN A 191 -14.11 -8.25 2.89
CA ASN A 191 -14.81 -7.95 4.14
C ASN A 191 -14.62 -6.47 4.53
N ILE A 192 -13.38 -5.99 4.57
CA ILE A 192 -13.05 -4.60 4.92
C ILE A 192 -13.74 -3.61 3.96
N TYR A 193 -13.69 -3.89 2.66
CA TYR A 193 -14.29 -3.05 1.62
C TYR A 193 -15.81 -2.98 1.77
N ASN A 194 -16.49 -4.13 1.91
CA ASN A 194 -17.94 -4.18 2.04
C ASN A 194 -18.41 -3.47 3.32
N ASP A 195 -17.70 -3.67 4.43
CA ASP A 195 -17.95 -2.96 5.68
C ASP A 195 -17.89 -1.44 5.50
N TYR A 196 -16.92 -0.95 4.71
CA TYR A 196 -16.82 0.46 4.40
C TYR A 196 -17.97 0.94 3.50
N ILE A 197 -18.32 0.18 2.45
CA ILE A 197 -19.41 0.52 1.53
C ILE A 197 -20.75 0.65 2.26
N ASP A 198 -21.07 -0.32 3.12
CA ASP A 198 -22.33 -0.35 3.87
C ASP A 198 -22.45 0.86 4.83
N LYS A 199 -21.32 1.30 5.39
CA LYS A 199 -21.27 2.41 6.36
C LYS A 199 -21.18 3.80 5.70
N ASN A 200 -20.59 3.92 4.51
CA ASN A 200 -20.17 5.23 3.98
C ASN A 200 -20.71 5.59 2.59
N THR A 201 -21.33 4.65 1.86
CA THR A 201 -21.82 4.89 0.49
C THR A 201 -23.29 4.54 0.36
N HIS A 202 -24.15 5.32 1.01
CA HIS A 202 -25.61 5.15 0.95
C HIS A 202 -26.23 5.44 -0.43
N ASN A 203 -25.49 6.07 -1.35
CA ASN A 203 -25.97 6.48 -2.68
C ASN A 203 -25.24 5.81 -3.85
N CYS A 204 -24.27 4.95 -3.57
CA CYS A 204 -23.76 4.04 -4.58
C CYS A 204 -24.68 2.83 -4.51
N ASP A 205 -25.39 2.51 -5.59
CA ASP A 205 -26.25 1.34 -5.59
C ASP A 205 -25.46 0.14 -5.03
N LYS A 206 -26.12 -0.76 -4.27
CA LYS A 206 -25.51 -1.99 -3.70
C LYS A 206 -24.82 -2.90 -4.74
N ILE A 207 -24.84 -2.51 -6.00
CA ILE A 207 -24.19 -3.09 -7.17
C ILE A 207 -22.67 -3.23 -6.98
N TYR A 208 -22.04 -2.41 -6.13
CA TYR A 208 -20.57 -2.42 -5.97
C TYR A 208 -20.05 -3.24 -4.79
N SER A 209 -20.92 -3.93 -4.02
CA SER A 209 -20.46 -4.85 -2.98
C SER A 209 -19.72 -6.03 -3.60
N ILE A 210 -18.55 -6.35 -3.05
CA ILE A 210 -17.74 -7.47 -3.48
C ILE A 210 -18.36 -8.77 -2.95
N ARG A 211 -18.53 -9.77 -3.82
CA ARG A 211 -19.03 -11.08 -3.40
C ARG A 211 -17.92 -11.86 -2.70
N ILE A 212 -18.10 -12.07 -1.39
CA ILE A 212 -17.26 -12.99 -0.61
C ILE A 212 -17.50 -14.41 -1.13
N MET A 213 -16.42 -15.12 -1.46
CA MET A 213 -16.52 -16.50 -1.91
C MET A 213 -16.61 -17.40 -0.69
N VAL A 214 -17.74 -18.10 -0.54
CA VAL A 214 -17.93 -19.05 0.56
C VAL A 214 -16.99 -20.23 0.35
N MET A 215 -16.07 -20.43 1.29
CA MET A 215 -15.27 -21.66 1.36
C MET A 215 -16.23 -22.82 1.57
N SER A 216 -16.50 -23.60 0.53
CA SER A 216 -17.10 -24.92 0.71
C SER A 216 -16.05 -25.76 1.44
N SER A 217 -16.22 -25.90 2.75
CA SER A 217 -15.54 -26.91 3.56
C SER A 217 -15.70 -28.24 2.85
N ILE A 218 -14.62 -28.76 2.27
CA ILE A 218 -14.60 -30.18 1.90
C ILE A 218 -14.55 -30.91 3.24
N GLU A 219 -15.73 -31.29 3.73
CA GLU A 219 -15.86 -32.30 4.77
C GLU A 219 -15.10 -33.53 4.30
N LYS A 220 -13.99 -33.84 4.99
CA LYS A 220 -13.29 -35.11 4.86
C LYS A 220 -13.99 -36.18 5.68
#